data_AF-T1EL26-F1
#
_entry.id   AF-T1EL26-F1
#
_cell.length_a   1.000
_cell.length_b   1.000
_cell.length_c   1.000
_cell.angle_alpha   90.00
_cell.angle_beta   90.00
_cell.angle_gamma   90.00
#
_symmetry.space_group_name_H-M   'P 1'
#
loop_
_entity.id
_entity.type
_entity.pdbx_description
1 polymer ?
#
loop_
_entity_poly.entity_id
_entity_poly.type
_entity_poly.pdbx_seq_one_letter_code
_entity_poly.pdbx_strand_id
1 'polypeptide(L)'
;IDLCKWIRLNDLQCVYSNVDIALRMYTCTPATNCSAERSFSCLKRVKNYLRSTKSEERLNYLAILCIEKTILQDLDINFVIDEFARRKARR
;
A
#
# COMPACT_ATOMS: atom_id res chain seq x y z
N ILE A 1 -17.00 6.65 7.30
CA ILE A 1 -15.95 6.10 8.20
C ILE A 1 -16.32 6.33 9.66
N ASP A 2 -16.87 7.51 10.00
CA ASP A 2 -17.19 7.87 11.40
C ASP A 2 -18.31 7.02 12.01
N LEU A 3 -19.29 6.59 11.22
CA LEU A 3 -20.32 5.65 11.68
C LEU A 3 -19.74 4.29 12.09
N CYS A 4 -18.81 3.73 11.30
CA CYS A 4 -18.12 2.48 11.67
C CYS A 4 -17.34 2.66 12.97
N LYS A 5 -16.58 3.76 13.08
CA LYS A 5 -15.84 4.07 14.31
C LYS A 5 -16.77 4.20 15.51
N TRP A 6 -17.91 4.86 15.35
CA TRP A 6 -18.90 5.04 16.40
C TRP A 6 -19.50 3.71 16.88
N ILE A 7 -19.87 2.81 15.96
CA ILE A 7 -20.39 1.47 16.33
C ILE A 7 -19.35 0.66 17.11
N ARG A 8 -18.06 0.77 16.76
CA ARG A 8 -16.99 0.07 17.49
C ARG A 8 -16.70 0.67 18.85
N LEU A 9 -16.75 2.00 18.96
CA LEU A 9 -16.48 2.72 20.23
C LEU A 9 -17.57 2.49 21.28
N ASN A 10 -18.77 2.09 20.87
CA ASN A 10 -19.90 1.82 21.76
C ASN A 10 -20.15 0.31 21.96
N ASP A 11 -19.20 -0.57 21.57
CA ASP A 11 -19.32 -2.03 21.66
C ASP A 11 -20.58 -2.63 21.00
N LEU A 12 -21.19 -1.93 20.05
CA LEU A 12 -22.43 -2.35 19.36
C LEU A 12 -22.19 -3.40 18.26
N GLN A 13 -20.94 -3.81 18.04
CA GLN A 13 -20.57 -4.80 17.02
C GLN A 13 -21.17 -6.18 17.30
N CYS A 14 -21.36 -6.53 18.57
CA CYS A 14 -21.94 -7.80 18.98
C CYS A 14 -23.48 -7.82 18.80
N VAL A 15 -24.14 -6.66 18.91
CA VAL A 15 -25.59 -6.53 18.77
C VAL A 15 -25.99 -6.56 17.28
N TYR A 16 -25.17 -5.96 16.41
CA TYR A 16 -25.46 -5.83 14.99
C TYR A 16 -24.29 -6.28 14.09
N SER A 17 -23.88 -7.54 14.22
CA SER A 17 -22.70 -8.06 13.49
C SER A 17 -22.83 -7.98 11.96
N ASN A 18 -24.03 -8.23 11.42
CA ASN A 18 -24.27 -8.10 9.97
C ASN A 18 -24.11 -6.65 9.47
N VAL A 19 -24.49 -5.68 10.30
CA VAL A 19 -24.39 -4.25 9.98
C VAL A 19 -22.93 -3.81 10.02
N ASP A 20 -22.13 -4.25 11.00
CA ASP A 20 -20.67 -3.99 11.03
C ASP A 20 -19.97 -4.57 9.79
N ILE A 21 -20.31 -5.80 9.39
CA ILE A 21 -19.72 -6.43 8.20
C ILE A 21 -20.08 -5.64 6.92
N ALA A 22 -21.35 -5.28 6.74
CA ALA A 22 -21.78 -4.52 5.57
C ALA A 22 -21.12 -3.13 5.50
N LEU A 23 -21.03 -2.44 6.65
CA LEU A 23 -20.35 -1.15 6.76
C LEU A 23 -18.86 -1.26 6.51
N ARG A 24 -18.20 -2.33 6.96
CA ARG A 24 -16.80 -2.61 6.62
C ARG A 24 -16.61 -2.80 5.13
N MET A 25 -17.43 -3.62 4.49
CA MET A 25 -17.38 -3.85 3.04
C MET A 25 -17.57 -2.52 2.28
N TYR A 26 -18.53 -1.70 2.72
CA TYR A 26 -18.75 -0.37 2.16
C TYR A 26 -17.53 0.53 2.32
N THR A 27 -16.88 0.55 3.50
CA THR A 27 -15.67 1.36 3.72
C THR A 27 -14.43 0.87 2.99
N CYS A 28 -14.31 -0.43 2.73
CA CYS A 28 -13.21 -1.00 1.95
C CYS A 28 -13.38 -0.79 0.45
N THR A 29 -14.63 -0.62 -0.01
CA THR A 29 -14.91 -0.28 -1.39
C THR A 29 -14.51 1.17 -1.62
N PRO A 30 -13.50 1.46 -2.45
CA PRO A 30 -13.14 2.83 -2.74
C PRO A 30 -14.33 3.51 -3.44
N ALA A 31 -14.83 4.60 -2.87
CA ALA A 31 -15.94 5.36 -3.46
C ALA A 31 -15.56 5.99 -4.81
N THR A 32 -14.26 6.12 -5.11
CA THR A 32 -13.74 6.67 -6.36
C THR A 32 -12.49 5.91 -6.80
N ASN A 33 -12.26 5.85 -8.11
CA ASN A 33 -11.07 5.25 -8.69
C ASN A 33 -9.81 6.13 -8.53
N CYS A 34 -9.91 7.30 -7.88
CA CYS A 34 -8.85 8.29 -7.80
C CYS A 34 -7.53 7.73 -7.24
N SER A 35 -7.60 6.85 -6.24
CA SER A 35 -6.41 6.20 -5.68
C SER A 35 -5.71 5.29 -6.70
N ALA A 36 -6.47 4.51 -7.46
CA ALA A 36 -5.93 3.65 -8.52
C ALA A 36 -5.37 4.49 -9.67
N GLU A 37 -6.10 5.53 -10.12
CA GLU A 37 -5.66 6.46 -11.15
C GLU A 37 -4.37 7.19 -10.77
N ARG A 38 -4.24 7.61 -9.50
CA ARG A 38 -3.03 8.22 -8.96
C ARG A 38 -1.85 7.24 -9.01
N SER A 39 -2.07 5.98 -8.62
CA SER A 39 -1.05 4.92 -8.69
C SER A 39 -0.64 4.61 -10.14
N PHE A 40 -1.58 4.49 -11.07
CA PHE A 40 -1.29 4.28 -12.50
C PHE A 40 -0.59 5.48 -13.14
N SER A 41 -0.95 6.71 -12.74
CA SER A 41 -0.27 7.92 -13.20
C SER A 41 1.19 7.96 -12.72
N CYS A 42 1.43 7.60 -11.45
CA CYS A 42 2.79 7.46 -10.92
C CYS A 42 3.58 6.39 -11.70
N LEU A 43 2.99 5.21 -11.93
CA LEU A 43 3.60 4.13 -12.70
C LEU A 43 3.95 4.57 -14.13
N LYS A 44 3.03 5.28 -14.80
CA LYS A 44 3.24 5.84 -16.14
C LYS A 44 4.41 6.82 -16.15
N ARG A 45 4.53 7.69 -15.14
CA ARG A 45 5.68 8.60 -14.99
C ARG A 45 6.99 7.82 -14.83
N VAL A 46 7.03 6.81 -13.98
CA VAL A 46 8.23 5.98 -13.76
C VAL A 46 8.66 5.27 -15.04
N LYS A 47 7.72 4.63 -15.76
CA LYS A 47 8.00 3.92 -17.02
C LYS A 47 8.48 4.86 -18.12
N ASN A 48 7.85 6.04 -18.25
CA ASN A 48 8.20 7.02 -19.27
C ASN A 48 9.51 7.76 -18.97
N TYR A 49 9.72 8.21 -17.73
CA TYR A 49 10.92 8.94 -17.32
C TYR A 49 12.17 8.07 -17.48
N LEU A 50 12.10 6.80 -17.06
CA LEU A 50 13.21 5.86 -17.20
C LEU A 50 13.32 5.25 -18.61
N ARG A 51 12.36 5.54 -19.52
CA ARG A 51 12.19 4.92 -20.84
C ARG A 51 12.45 3.40 -20.82
N SER A 52 12.00 2.73 -19.76
CA SER A 52 12.56 1.42 -19.43
C SER A 52 11.65 0.28 -19.83
N THR A 53 12.16 -0.63 -20.66
CA THR A 53 11.65 -2.00 -20.81
C THR A 53 12.13 -2.83 -19.60
N LYS A 54 11.68 -2.48 -18.40
CA LYS A 54 11.98 -3.28 -17.19
C LYS A 54 11.14 -4.56 -17.23
N SER A 55 11.67 -5.67 -16.71
CA SER A 55 10.87 -6.86 -16.47
C SER A 55 9.71 -6.51 -15.53
N GLU A 56 8.55 -7.14 -15.75
CA GLU A 56 7.34 -6.91 -14.96
C GLU A 56 7.59 -7.13 -13.46
N GLU A 57 8.46 -8.08 -13.09
CA GLU A 57 8.89 -8.28 -11.71
C GLU A 57 9.51 -7.03 -11.09
N ARG A 58 10.53 -6.44 -11.73
CA ARG A 58 11.22 -5.27 -11.18
C ARG A 58 10.30 -4.05 -11.12
N LEU A 59 9.35 -3.95 -12.06
CA LEU A 59 8.34 -2.90 -12.05
C LEU A 59 7.37 -3.08 -10.86
N ASN A 60 6.94 -4.31 -10.59
CA ASN A 60 6.07 -4.63 -9.46
C ASN A 60 6.74 -4.31 -8.12
N TYR A 61 8.00 -4.71 -7.91
CA TYR A 61 8.71 -4.36 -6.67
C TYR A 61 8.80 -2.84 -6.49
N LEU A 62 9.08 -2.08 -7.55
CA LEU A 62 9.14 -0.62 -7.47
C LEU A 62 7.77 0.01 -7.21
N ALA A 63 6.70 -0.55 -7.79
CA ALA A 63 5.34 -0.10 -7.53
C ALA A 63 4.97 -0.29 -6.05
N ILE A 64 5.32 -1.44 -5.47
CA ILE A 64 5.12 -1.71 -4.03
C ILE A 64 5.87 -0.67 -3.19
N LEU A 65 7.14 -0.40 -3.51
CA LEU A 65 7.92 0.63 -2.79
C LEU A 65 7.29 2.04 -2.92
N CYS A 66 6.73 2.39 -4.08
CA CYS A 66 6.04 3.67 -4.27
C CYS A 66 4.73 3.77 -3.48
N ILE A 67 3.98 2.66 -3.36
CA ILE A 67 2.73 2.60 -2.59
C ILE A 67 3.04 2.70 -1.10
N GLU A 68 4.01 1.92 -0.62
CA GLU A 68 4.44 1.87 0.78
C GLU A 68 5.49 2.91 1.14
N LYS A 69 5.51 4.05 0.43
CA LYS A 69 6.53 5.10 0.61
C LYS A 69 6.61 5.61 2.04
N THR A 70 5.49 5.60 2.78
CA THR A 70 5.43 6.09 4.17
C THR A 70 6.21 5.16 5.09
N ILE A 71 6.05 3.85 4.92
CA ILE A 71 6.81 2.85 5.68
C ILE A 71 8.31 2.95 5.34
N LEU A 72 8.63 3.19 4.06
CA LEU A 72 10.01 3.40 3.61
C LEU A 72 10.68 4.65 4.20
N GLN A 73 9.91 5.66 4.57
CA GLN A 73 10.46 6.86 5.23
C GLN A 73 10.92 6.56 6.65
N ASP A 74 10.28 5.61 7.32
CA ASP A 74 10.63 5.18 8.69
C ASP A 74 11.69 4.07 8.71
N LEU A 75 12.05 3.53 7.54
CA LEU A 75 13.02 2.44 7.41
C LEU A 75 14.46 2.94 7.46
N ASP A 76 15.30 2.32 8.31
CA ASP A 76 16.73 2.61 8.33
C ASP A 76 17.42 2.07 7.06
N ILE A 77 17.76 2.98 6.15
CA ILE A 77 18.40 2.67 4.88
C ILE A 77 19.79 2.06 5.10
N ASN A 78 20.52 2.45 6.16
CA ASN A 78 21.87 1.94 6.40
C ASN A 78 21.83 0.45 6.76
N PHE A 79 20.90 0.07 7.63
CA PHE A 79 20.65 -1.34 7.94
C PHE A 79 20.33 -2.17 6.68
N VAL A 80 19.52 -1.63 5.77
CA VAL A 80 19.17 -2.32 4.51
C VAL A 80 20.38 -2.49 3.60
N ILE A 81 21.23 -1.46 3.49
CA ILE A 81 22.47 -1.50 2.71
C ILE A 81 23.41 -2.56 3.27
N ASP A 82 23.62 -2.57 4.59
CA ASP A 82 24.50 -3.53 5.26
C ASP A 82 24.01 -4.96 5.10
N GLU A 83 22.70 -5.21 5.28
CA GLU A 83 22.11 -6.53 5.08
C GLU A 83 22.21 -6.98 3.61
N PHE A 84 22.00 -6.07 2.66
CA PHE A 84 22.18 -6.36 1.24
C PHE A 84 23.63 -6.72 0.92
N ALA A 85 24.60 -5.95 1.44
CA ALA A 85 26.02 -6.21 1.28
C ALA A 85 26.41 -7.58 1.87
N ARG A 86 25.94 -7.89 3.09
CA ARG A 86 26.17 -9.17 3.75
C ARG A 86 25.62 -10.36 2.95
N ARG A 87 24.43 -10.23 2.36
CA ARG A 87 23.83 -11.27 1.52
C ARG A 87 24.57 -11.45 0.19
N LYS A 88 25.05 -10.36 -0.40
CA LYS A 88 25.79 -10.40 -1.67
C LYS A 88 27.22 -10.91 -1.49
N ALA A 89 27.87 -10.61 -0.38
CA ALA A 89 29.21 -11.10 -0.04
C ALA A 89 29.26 -12.60 0.33
N ARG A 90 28.10 -13.22 0.61
CA ARG A 90 27.99 -14.67 0.81
C ARG A 90 27.86 -15.48 -0.49
N ARG A 91 27.90 -14.81 -1.64
CA ARG A 91 27.97 -15.42 -2.97
C ARG A 91 29.36 -15.27 -3.56
#